data_AF-A0A7X0BW31-F1
#
_entry.id   AF-A0A7X0BW31-F1
#
_cell.length_a   1.000
_cell.length_b   1.000
_cell.length_c   1.000
_cell.angle_alpha   90.00
_cell.angle_beta   90.00
_cell.angle_gamma   90.00
#
_symmetry.space_group_name_H-M   'P 1'
#
loop_
_entity.id
_entity.type
_entity.pdbx_description
1 polymer ?
#
loop_
_entity_poly.entity_id
_entity_poly.type
_entity_poly.pdbx_seq_one_letter_code
_entity_poly.pdbx_strand_id
1 'polypeptide(L)'
;MFDAITDLIQRSLRLLGLRSINSQFFFSYLLIFCCAALTAAVLFLSVRDATQLDMAGAQRMLSQKMAKESILVAQKVLPMSQLEQTMQRFESSHRLLLKGDTAQNIKPLKLASARQQLEVVDREWVQYRQRVMAVAAGGTTEAELRGLAADSEQILKDMNEVVGLMSADANSTAASQRWLAMTSTLIILLLVVLGRLAGMNWLMHRIGALRHRLELVGAGDFSQPLEARFADDEIGRITHAYNQLLIQVGQMIRAVRESAQAADESCARMASMASVNSSNVREQQAEIDQVATAMNQMLATSQEVARSTVEAASAADTAERETSSGHAVMQVSVDAIRDLSRHVEGLSEVMQQLLADSEEIGRVLEVISSIAAQTNLLALNAAIEAARAGEQGRGFAVVADEVRNLAARTQTSAGEISGLISRLQAQAGRASAAMGESRQGSELTLQQIEAAQHAFEHIVGAVQTIRGMANQIATAAEEQSHVAEEMNRSLNRIGEVAEQSAHSSIETESTSQSINRSMDGLRDLTLRFRL
;
A
#
# COMPACT_ATOMS: atom_id res chain seq x y z
N MET A 1 53.20 23.39 27.77
CA MET A 1 54.57 23.19 27.26
C MET A 1 54.66 21.94 26.38
N PHE A 2 54.15 20.78 26.84
CA PHE A 2 54.13 19.54 26.05
C PHE A 2 53.40 19.68 24.70
N ASP A 3 52.23 20.34 24.65
CA ASP A 3 51.49 20.50 23.39
C ASP A 3 52.24 21.32 22.34
N ALA A 4 52.99 22.34 22.76
CA ALA A 4 53.79 23.16 21.87
C ALA A 4 54.97 22.38 21.26
N ILE A 5 55.58 21.47 22.04
CA ILE A 5 56.66 20.60 21.59
C ILE A 5 56.11 19.55 20.63
N THR A 6 54.99 18.91 20.96
CA THR A 6 54.32 17.97 20.07
C THR A 6 53.90 18.65 18.77
N ASP A 7 53.40 19.88 18.82
CA ASP A 7 53.02 20.65 17.63
C ASP A 7 54.20 20.98 16.74
N LEU A 8 55.32 21.38 17.34
CA LEU A 8 56.55 21.63 16.60
C LEU A 8 57.03 20.34 15.91
N ILE A 9 57.07 19.22 16.64
CA ILE A 9 57.46 17.91 16.13
C ILE A 9 56.54 17.47 14.98
N GLN A 10 55.22 17.58 15.15
CA GLN A 10 54.26 17.18 14.12
C GLN A 10 54.34 18.07 12.88
N ARG A 11 54.52 19.39 13.03
CA ARG A 11 54.73 20.30 11.89
C ARG A 11 56.02 19.96 11.14
N SER A 12 57.11 19.71 11.86
CA SER A 12 58.39 19.33 11.25
C SER A 12 58.31 17.98 10.52
N LEU A 13 57.67 16.98 11.10
CA LEU A 13 57.47 15.67 10.45
C LEU A 13 56.55 15.77 9.23
N ARG A 14 55.52 16.62 9.28
CA ARG A 14 54.63 16.87 8.14
C ARG A 14 55.32 17.63 7.00
N LEU A 15 56.24 18.55 7.31
CA LEU A 15 57.09 19.21 6.31
C LEU A 15 58.00 18.21 5.58
N LEU A 16 58.41 17.13 6.25
CA LEU A 16 59.13 15.99 5.65
C LEU A 16 58.23 15.04 4.85
N GLY A 17 56.94 15.37 4.66
CA GLY A 17 55.97 14.54 3.92
C GLY A 17 55.33 13.42 4.76
N LEU A 18 55.67 13.30 6.04
CA LEU A 18 55.13 12.27 6.94
C LEU A 18 53.82 12.74 7.58
N ARG A 19 52.72 12.59 6.84
CA ARG A 19 51.38 13.04 7.27
C ARG A 19 50.66 12.04 8.18
N SER A 20 50.86 10.74 7.97
CA SER A 20 50.28 9.66 8.76
C SER A 20 51.01 9.49 10.09
N ILE A 21 50.26 9.20 11.15
CA ILE A 21 50.83 8.86 12.47
C ILE A 21 51.68 7.59 12.35
N ASN A 22 51.25 6.62 11.55
CA ASN A 22 52.01 5.41 11.29
C ASN A 22 53.34 5.71 10.59
N SER A 23 53.35 6.62 9.61
CA SER A 23 54.60 6.99 8.93
C SER A 23 55.54 7.80 9.84
N GLN A 24 55.00 8.61 10.74
CA GLN A 24 55.76 9.31 11.78
C GLN A 24 56.43 8.34 12.77
N PHE A 25 55.70 7.35 13.28
CA PHE A 25 56.28 6.31 14.15
C PHE A 25 57.30 5.45 13.40
N PHE A 26 56.99 5.01 12.17
CA PHE A 26 57.92 4.24 11.35
C PHE A 26 59.24 5.00 11.10
N PHE A 27 59.16 6.30 10.78
CA PHE A 27 60.35 7.13 10.61
C PHE A 27 61.18 7.24 11.89
N SER A 28 60.53 7.37 13.05
CA SER A 28 61.23 7.39 14.35
C SER A 28 61.97 6.08 14.63
N TYR A 29 61.34 4.93 14.34
CA TYR A 29 61.96 3.61 14.51
C TYR A 29 63.10 3.37 13.52
N LEU A 30 62.94 3.81 12.26
CA LEU A 30 64.00 3.73 11.26
C LEU A 30 65.22 4.55 11.68
N LEU A 31 65.01 5.75 12.23
CA LEU A 31 66.10 6.61 12.71
C LEU A 31 66.83 5.98 13.90
N ILE A 32 66.10 5.39 14.85
CA ILE A 32 66.67 4.63 15.97
C ILE A 32 67.48 3.43 15.46
N PHE A 33 66.95 2.68 14.49
CA PHE A 33 67.62 1.53 13.90
C PHE A 33 68.92 1.93 13.19
N CYS A 34 68.90 2.99 12.38
CA CYS A 34 70.10 3.52 11.72
C CYS A 34 71.17 3.93 12.74
N CYS A 35 70.79 4.61 13.83
CA CYS A 35 71.72 4.94 14.91
C CYS A 35 72.33 3.69 15.57
N ALA A 36 71.51 2.67 15.84
CA ALA A 36 71.98 1.42 16.44
C ALA A 36 72.93 0.65 15.49
N ALA A 37 72.58 0.54 14.21
CA ALA A 37 73.38 -0.13 13.19
C ALA A 37 74.74 0.57 12.98
N LEU A 38 74.76 1.91 12.94
CA LEU A 38 76.00 2.70 12.86
C LEU A 38 76.90 2.43 14.08
N THR A 39 76.31 2.40 15.28
CA THR A 39 77.05 2.12 16.52
C THR A 39 77.66 0.71 16.51
N ALA A 40 76.89 -0.29 16.07
CA ALA A 40 77.37 -1.67 15.96
C ALA A 40 78.50 -1.82 14.93
N ALA A 41 78.39 -1.15 13.77
CA ALA A 41 79.42 -1.14 12.74
C ALA A 41 80.76 -0.55 13.24
N VAL A 42 80.69 0.53 14.00
CA VAL A 42 81.87 1.18 14.60
C VAL A 42 82.55 0.26 15.61
N LEU A 43 81.79 -0.42 16.48
CA LEU A 43 82.34 -1.34 17.49
C LEU A 43 83.00 -2.58 16.84
N PHE A 44 82.42 -3.11 15.77
CA PHE A 44 82.95 -4.30 15.09
C PHE A 44 84.33 -4.07 14.46
N LEU A 45 84.59 -2.87 13.93
CA LEU A 45 85.88 -2.56 13.29
C LEU A 45 87.05 -2.44 14.28
N SER A 46 86.79 -2.25 15.57
CA SER A 46 87.81 -1.98 16.60
C SER A 46 88.57 -3.22 17.12
N VAL A 47 87.93 -4.38 17.17
CA VAL A 47 88.49 -5.60 17.81
C VAL A 47 89.77 -6.13 17.14
N ARG A 48 90.11 -5.66 15.93
CA ARG A 48 91.23 -6.16 15.12
C ARG A 48 92.64 -5.72 15.56
N ASP A 49 92.80 -4.70 16.40
CA ASP A 49 94.13 -4.14 16.74
C ASP A 49 94.77 -4.76 18.01
N ALA A 50 94.04 -5.56 18.80
CA ALA A 50 94.53 -6.13 20.05
C ALA A 50 95.65 -7.18 19.90
N THR A 51 95.71 -7.89 18.76
CA THR A 51 96.64 -9.01 18.54
C THR A 51 98.11 -8.57 18.42
N GLN A 52 98.38 -7.35 17.94
CA GLN A 52 99.74 -6.84 17.79
C GLN A 52 100.39 -6.50 19.15
N LEU A 53 99.59 -6.03 20.11
CA LEU A 53 100.06 -5.68 21.45
C LEU A 53 100.53 -6.91 22.23
N ASP A 54 99.80 -8.01 22.14
CA ASP A 54 100.17 -9.28 22.77
C ASP A 54 101.49 -9.84 22.22
N MET A 55 101.73 -9.69 20.91
CA MET A 55 102.98 -10.12 20.27
C MET A 55 104.19 -9.30 20.74
N ALA A 56 104.06 -7.98 20.85
CA ALA A 56 105.12 -7.11 21.37
C ALA A 56 105.40 -7.40 22.86
N GLY A 57 104.36 -7.69 23.65
CA GLY A 57 104.51 -8.13 25.04
C GLY A 57 105.26 -9.46 25.17
N ALA A 58 104.99 -10.42 24.28
CA ALA A 58 105.69 -11.71 24.23
C ALA A 58 107.17 -11.55 23.85
N GLN A 59 107.49 -10.70 22.87
CA GLN A 59 108.88 -10.37 22.50
C GLN A 59 109.70 -9.88 23.70
N ARG A 60 109.12 -8.97 24.48
CA ARG A 60 109.77 -8.44 25.69
C ARG A 60 110.10 -9.54 26.70
N MET A 61 109.22 -10.50 26.90
CA MET A 61 109.50 -11.61 27.83
C MET A 61 110.58 -12.54 27.28
N LEU A 62 110.60 -12.75 25.95
CA LEU A 62 111.63 -13.56 25.30
C LEU A 62 113.03 -12.95 25.45
N SER A 63 113.19 -11.62 25.35
CA SER A 63 114.50 -10.97 25.51
C SER A 63 115.14 -11.21 26.88
N GLN A 64 114.34 -11.11 27.95
CA GLN A 64 114.79 -11.45 29.32
C GLN A 64 115.10 -12.94 29.48
N LYS A 65 114.27 -13.80 28.89
CA LYS A 65 114.45 -15.25 28.96
C LYS A 65 115.78 -15.67 28.32
N MET A 66 116.18 -15.02 27.22
CA MET A 66 117.44 -15.31 26.51
C MET A 66 118.68 -14.98 27.33
N ALA A 67 118.69 -13.86 28.08
CA ALA A 67 119.81 -13.54 28.98
C ALA A 67 120.00 -14.60 30.05
N LYS A 68 118.89 -15.08 30.63
CA LYS A 68 118.91 -16.11 31.65
C LYS A 68 119.35 -17.47 31.08
N GLU A 69 118.81 -17.84 29.92
CA GLU A 69 119.14 -19.10 29.26
C GLU A 69 120.60 -19.15 28.81
N SER A 70 121.19 -18.06 28.33
CA SER A 70 122.60 -18.03 27.89
C SER A 70 123.59 -18.30 29.03
N ILE A 71 123.34 -17.75 30.22
CA ILE A 71 124.14 -18.02 31.43
C ILE A 71 123.99 -19.48 31.86
N LEU A 72 122.76 -20.02 31.83
CA LEU A 72 122.51 -21.41 32.21
C LEU A 72 123.13 -22.41 31.22
N VAL A 73 123.18 -22.07 29.93
CA VAL A 73 123.92 -22.85 28.93
C VAL A 73 125.42 -22.81 29.20
N ALA A 74 125.99 -21.65 29.54
CA ALA A 74 127.40 -21.50 29.90
C ALA A 74 127.78 -22.36 31.13
N GLN A 75 126.86 -22.51 32.08
CA GLN A 75 127.01 -23.37 33.27
C GLN A 75 126.74 -24.86 33.00
N LYS A 76 126.47 -25.25 31.75
CA LYS A 76 126.07 -26.60 31.32
C LYS A 76 124.77 -27.12 31.97
N VAL A 77 123.92 -26.23 32.47
CA VAL A 77 122.62 -26.56 33.09
C VAL A 77 121.54 -26.74 32.01
N LEU A 78 121.63 -26.00 30.90
CA LEU A 78 120.72 -26.10 29.76
C LEU A 78 121.44 -26.51 28.47
N PRO A 79 120.76 -27.23 27.55
CA PRO A 79 121.28 -27.49 26.21
C PRO A 79 121.19 -26.23 25.33
N MET A 80 122.19 -26.04 24.46
CA MET A 80 122.27 -24.91 23.53
C MET A 80 121.02 -24.79 22.63
N SER A 81 120.40 -25.92 22.27
CA SER A 81 119.20 -25.98 21.42
C SER A 81 118.01 -25.21 22.00
N GLN A 82 117.91 -25.09 23.33
CA GLN A 82 116.80 -24.38 23.97
C GLN A 82 116.95 -22.86 23.85
N LEU A 83 118.18 -22.35 23.98
CA LEU A 83 118.50 -20.94 23.75
C LEU A 83 118.24 -20.57 22.28
N GLU A 84 118.65 -21.42 21.34
CA GLU A 84 118.39 -21.22 19.91
C GLU A 84 116.88 -21.15 19.60
N GLN A 85 116.05 -22.00 20.21
CA GLN A 85 114.60 -21.93 20.06
C GLN A 85 114.01 -20.61 20.58
N THR A 86 114.49 -20.12 21.73
CA THR A 86 114.03 -18.83 22.27
C THR A 86 114.45 -17.67 21.36
N MET A 87 115.67 -17.71 20.81
CA MET A 87 116.16 -16.74 19.82
C MET A 87 115.32 -16.77 18.54
N GLN A 88 115.01 -17.96 18.01
CA GLN A 88 114.14 -18.07 16.83
C GLN A 88 112.72 -17.55 17.07
N ARG A 89 112.15 -17.76 18.26
CA ARG A 89 110.84 -17.19 18.61
C ARG A 89 110.88 -15.67 18.72
N PHE A 90 111.98 -15.13 19.24
CA PHE A 90 112.17 -13.67 19.27
C PHE A 90 112.29 -13.12 17.85
N GLU A 91 113.14 -13.70 17.00
CA GLU A 91 113.33 -13.25 15.62
C GLU A 91 112.05 -13.38 14.77
N SER A 92 111.28 -14.47 14.95
CA SER A 92 110.03 -14.66 14.21
C SER A 92 108.96 -13.66 14.62
N SER A 93 108.76 -13.44 15.93
CA SER A 93 107.85 -12.41 16.43
C SER A 93 108.29 -11.00 16.01
N HIS A 94 109.59 -10.73 15.95
CA HIS A 94 110.14 -9.44 15.57
C HIS A 94 109.86 -9.15 14.10
N ARG A 95 110.09 -10.16 13.25
CA ARG A 95 109.79 -10.11 11.82
C ARG A 95 108.29 -9.92 11.56
N LEU A 96 107.43 -10.61 12.32
CA LEU A 96 105.97 -10.47 12.19
C LEU A 96 105.51 -9.05 12.56
N LEU A 97 106.11 -8.42 13.57
CA LEU A 97 105.79 -7.04 13.94
C LEU A 97 106.27 -6.02 12.90
N LEU A 98 107.46 -6.21 12.33
CA LEU A 98 108.04 -5.28 11.34
C LEU A 98 107.45 -5.41 9.93
N LYS A 99 107.31 -6.64 9.43
CA LYS A 99 106.92 -6.92 8.04
C LYS A 99 105.48 -7.41 7.89
N GLY A 100 104.87 -7.91 8.97
CA GLY A 100 103.60 -8.64 8.88
C GLY A 100 103.75 -9.99 8.19
N ASP A 101 102.68 -10.78 8.22
CA ASP A 101 102.54 -12.02 7.46
C ASP A 101 101.09 -12.16 6.98
N THR A 102 100.92 -12.16 5.66
CA THR A 102 99.62 -12.32 4.99
C THR A 102 99.02 -13.71 5.18
N ALA A 103 99.83 -14.76 5.45
CA ALA A 103 99.33 -16.11 5.71
C ALA A 103 98.76 -16.28 7.13
N GLN A 104 99.30 -15.54 8.11
CA GLN A 104 98.84 -15.55 9.51
C GLN A 104 97.88 -14.39 9.82
N ASN A 105 97.48 -13.60 8.81
CA ASN A 105 96.61 -12.44 8.92
C ASN A 105 97.11 -11.37 9.92
N ILE A 106 98.44 -11.25 10.05
CA ILE A 106 99.11 -10.28 10.92
C ILE A 106 99.59 -9.12 10.05
N LYS A 107 99.00 -7.94 10.24
CA LYS A 107 99.42 -6.74 9.51
C LYS A 107 100.73 -6.19 10.10
N PRO A 108 101.59 -5.54 9.30
CA PRO A 108 102.76 -4.83 9.83
C PRO A 108 102.32 -3.72 10.79
N LEU A 109 103.16 -3.45 11.79
CA LEU A 109 102.88 -2.40 12.77
C LEU A 109 102.71 -1.04 12.07
N LYS A 110 101.57 -0.39 12.32
CA LYS A 110 101.20 0.90 11.70
C LYS A 110 101.72 2.11 12.45
N LEU A 111 101.88 1.99 13.77
CA LEU A 111 102.32 3.09 14.62
C LEU A 111 103.78 3.44 14.30
N ALA A 112 104.02 4.58 13.67
CA ALA A 112 105.33 4.98 13.17
C ALA A 112 106.40 5.05 14.28
N SER A 113 106.03 5.56 15.47
CA SER A 113 106.92 5.66 16.63
C SER A 113 107.34 4.29 17.17
N ALA A 114 106.39 3.37 17.36
CA ALA A 114 106.69 2.02 17.82
C ALA A 114 107.46 1.20 16.77
N ARG A 115 107.22 1.44 15.47
CA ARG A 115 108.01 0.84 14.38
C ARG A 115 109.46 1.33 14.40
N GLN A 116 109.68 2.63 14.57
CA GLN A 116 111.02 3.21 14.68
C GLN A 116 111.77 2.63 15.89
N GLN A 117 111.08 2.43 17.01
CA GLN A 117 111.68 1.82 18.20
C GLN A 117 111.99 0.32 18.00
N LEU A 118 111.13 -0.43 17.29
CA LEU A 118 111.43 -1.81 16.88
C LEU A 118 112.68 -1.89 15.98
N GLU A 119 112.91 -0.92 15.10
CA GLU A 119 114.12 -0.85 14.28
C GLU A 119 115.38 -0.55 15.11
N VAL A 120 115.26 0.17 16.24
CA VAL A 120 116.36 0.31 17.22
C VAL A 120 116.68 -1.05 17.85
N VAL A 121 115.65 -1.77 18.31
CA VAL A 121 115.80 -3.12 18.87
C VAL A 121 116.42 -4.08 17.85
N ASP A 122 116.07 -4.00 16.57
CA ASP A 122 116.67 -4.85 15.52
C ASP A 122 118.19 -4.63 15.40
N ARG A 123 118.66 -3.39 15.52
CA ARG A 123 120.10 -3.06 15.50
C ARG A 123 120.82 -3.53 16.75
N GLU A 124 120.22 -3.34 17.91
CA GLU A 124 120.78 -3.79 19.19
C GLU A 124 120.80 -5.32 19.28
N TRP A 125 119.78 -5.99 18.72
CA TRP A 125 119.68 -7.44 18.66
C TRP A 125 120.89 -8.09 18.00
N VAL A 126 121.44 -7.51 16.92
CA VAL A 126 122.62 -8.06 16.23
C VAL A 126 123.82 -8.14 17.17
N GLN A 127 124.05 -7.11 18.00
CA GLN A 127 125.16 -7.08 18.96
C GLN A 127 124.89 -8.00 20.15
N TYR A 128 123.67 -7.93 20.69
CA TYR A 128 123.26 -8.76 21.82
C TYR A 128 123.31 -10.25 21.48
N ARG A 129 122.87 -10.64 20.27
CA ARG A 129 122.94 -12.01 19.75
C ARG A 129 124.37 -12.56 19.77
N GLN A 130 125.35 -11.76 19.38
CA GLN A 130 126.75 -12.17 19.40
C GLN A 130 127.24 -12.39 20.84
N ARG A 131 126.88 -11.50 21.77
CA ARG A 131 127.23 -11.65 23.20
C ARG A 131 126.53 -12.81 23.89
N VAL A 132 125.25 -13.03 23.60
CA VAL A 132 124.47 -14.19 24.07
C VAL A 132 125.15 -15.49 23.65
N MET A 133 125.58 -15.58 22.38
CA MET A 133 126.28 -16.75 21.85
C MET A 133 127.70 -16.91 22.45
N ALA A 134 128.43 -15.81 22.63
CA ALA A 134 129.77 -15.83 23.23
C ALA A 134 129.76 -16.33 24.69
N VAL A 135 128.81 -15.84 25.50
CA VAL A 135 128.63 -16.30 26.88
C VAL A 135 128.23 -17.77 26.91
N ALA A 136 127.28 -18.19 26.07
CA ALA A 136 126.84 -19.58 25.99
C ALA A 136 127.96 -20.56 25.56
N ALA A 137 128.93 -20.11 24.74
CA ALA A 137 130.07 -20.89 24.29
C ALA A 137 131.19 -21.06 25.34
N GLY A 138 131.04 -20.49 26.54
CA GLY A 138 131.98 -20.63 27.66
C GLY A 138 132.71 -19.35 28.07
N GLY A 139 132.37 -18.20 27.46
CA GLY A 139 132.86 -16.87 27.87
C GLY A 139 132.37 -16.49 29.26
N THR A 140 133.17 -16.81 30.29
CA THR A 140 132.86 -16.57 31.72
C THR A 140 133.70 -15.46 32.31
N THR A 141 134.17 -14.53 31.47
CA THR A 141 134.89 -13.35 31.91
C THR A 141 133.91 -12.34 32.52
N GLU A 142 134.26 -11.70 33.64
CA GLU A 142 133.37 -10.71 34.31
C GLU A 142 132.94 -9.56 33.36
N ALA A 143 133.79 -9.21 32.39
CA ALA A 143 133.49 -8.24 31.34
C ALA A 143 132.38 -8.70 30.36
N GLU A 144 132.33 -9.99 30.01
CA GLU A 144 131.32 -10.54 29.08
C GLU A 144 129.96 -10.67 29.77
N LEU A 145 129.93 -11.07 31.05
CA LEU A 145 128.71 -11.13 31.84
C LEU A 145 128.14 -9.73 32.13
N ARG A 146 128.98 -8.73 32.43
CA ARG A 146 128.53 -7.33 32.54
C ARG A 146 128.03 -6.78 31.20
N GLY A 147 128.71 -7.10 30.09
CA GLY A 147 128.27 -6.70 28.75
C GLY A 147 126.93 -7.32 28.35
N LEU A 148 126.72 -8.61 28.66
CA LEU A 148 125.44 -9.29 28.45
C LEU A 148 124.32 -8.68 29.29
N ALA A 149 124.59 -8.37 30.57
CA ALA A 149 123.61 -7.75 31.45
C ALA A 149 123.21 -6.35 30.95
N ALA A 150 124.19 -5.54 30.52
CA ALA A 150 123.94 -4.21 29.96
C ALA A 150 123.11 -4.26 28.67
N ASP A 151 123.48 -5.12 27.71
CA ASP A 151 122.72 -5.28 26.46
C ASP A 151 121.32 -5.88 26.70
N SER A 152 121.18 -6.81 27.64
CA SER A 152 119.88 -7.36 28.02
C SER A 152 118.97 -6.31 28.66
N GLU A 153 119.52 -5.42 29.48
CA GLU A 153 118.78 -4.32 30.11
C GLU A 153 118.37 -3.29 29.06
N GLN A 154 119.27 -2.99 28.11
CA GLN A 154 119.02 -2.06 27.02
C GLN A 154 117.91 -2.57 26.07
N ILE A 155 117.99 -3.81 25.58
CA ILE A 155 116.93 -4.40 24.75
C ILE A 155 115.60 -4.51 25.52
N LEU A 156 115.65 -4.82 26.83
CA LEU A 156 114.44 -4.85 27.64
C LEU A 156 113.79 -3.47 27.74
N LYS A 157 114.59 -2.42 27.94
CA LYS A 157 114.12 -1.03 28.02
C LYS A 157 113.46 -0.60 26.71
N ASP A 158 114.12 -0.88 25.58
CA ASP A 158 113.61 -0.50 24.27
C ASP A 158 112.36 -1.31 23.88
N MET A 159 112.32 -2.60 24.22
CA MET A 159 111.10 -3.42 24.07
C MET A 159 109.97 -2.95 24.99
N ASN A 160 110.27 -2.46 26.20
CA ASN A 160 109.28 -1.84 27.09
C ASN A 160 108.72 -0.56 26.48
N GLU A 161 109.56 0.23 25.81
CA GLU A 161 109.14 1.44 25.12
C GLU A 161 108.21 1.12 23.94
N VAL A 162 108.51 0.10 23.13
CA VAL A 162 107.62 -0.40 22.07
C VAL A 162 106.24 -0.79 22.63
N VAL A 163 106.21 -1.60 23.69
CA VAL A 163 104.96 -2.04 24.32
C VAL A 163 104.21 -0.85 24.94
N GLY A 164 104.92 0.11 25.53
CA GLY A 164 104.34 1.32 26.11
C GLY A 164 103.68 2.21 25.06
N LEU A 165 104.35 2.44 23.94
CA LEU A 165 103.81 3.22 22.81
C LEU A 165 102.57 2.55 22.21
N MET A 166 102.60 1.23 22.02
CA MET A 166 101.44 0.48 21.51
C MET A 166 100.28 0.45 22.51
N SER A 167 100.56 0.36 23.82
CA SER A 167 99.53 0.41 24.87
C SER A 167 98.86 1.77 24.95
N ALA A 168 99.62 2.86 24.76
CA ALA A 168 99.10 4.23 24.77
C ALA A 168 98.17 4.49 23.57
N ASP A 169 98.56 4.07 22.37
CA ASP A 169 97.75 4.22 21.15
C ASP A 169 96.45 3.40 21.23
N ALA A 170 96.54 2.13 21.66
CA ALA A 170 95.38 1.26 21.86
C ALA A 170 94.40 1.81 22.92
N ASN A 171 94.90 2.44 23.99
CA ASN A 171 94.04 3.03 25.01
C ASN A 171 93.36 4.32 24.52
N SER A 172 94.02 5.13 23.68
CA SER A 172 93.46 6.37 23.13
C SER A 172 92.33 6.11 22.12
N THR A 173 92.49 5.09 21.28
CA THR A 173 91.47 4.63 20.32
C THR A 173 90.29 3.97 21.04
N ALA A 174 90.54 3.15 22.06
CA ALA A 174 89.49 2.58 22.90
C ALA A 174 88.67 3.65 23.65
N ALA A 175 89.31 4.72 24.15
CA ALA A 175 88.62 5.80 24.86
C ALA A 175 87.67 6.60 23.94
N SER A 176 88.11 6.95 22.73
CA SER A 176 87.28 7.67 21.75
C SER A 176 86.07 6.85 21.31
N GLN A 177 86.22 5.53 21.17
CA GLN A 177 85.13 4.63 20.82
C GLN A 177 84.12 4.42 21.95
N ARG A 178 84.57 4.36 23.21
CA ARG A 178 83.65 4.31 24.37
C ARG A 178 82.78 5.58 24.44
N TRP A 179 83.36 6.75 24.21
CA TRP A 179 82.60 8.01 24.17
C TRP A 179 81.61 8.07 22.99
N LEU A 180 82.00 7.58 21.82
CA LEU A 180 81.10 7.50 20.67
C LEU A 180 79.93 6.53 20.90
N ALA A 181 80.19 5.37 21.53
CA ALA A 181 79.15 4.40 21.88
C ALA A 181 78.21 4.90 22.99
N MET A 182 78.74 5.61 24.00
CA MET A 182 77.91 6.21 25.06
C MET A 182 77.02 7.34 24.52
N THR A 183 77.56 8.21 23.65
CA THR A 183 76.79 9.30 23.06
C THR A 183 75.71 8.80 22.10
N SER A 184 75.99 7.79 21.27
CA SER A 184 74.96 7.21 20.41
C SER A 184 73.87 6.47 21.19
N THR A 185 74.23 5.78 22.28
CA THR A 185 73.26 5.15 23.19
C THR A 185 72.37 6.19 23.86
N LEU A 186 72.94 7.30 24.32
CA LEU A 186 72.19 8.40 24.92
C LEU A 186 71.21 9.04 23.92
N ILE A 187 71.64 9.25 22.68
CA ILE A 187 70.78 9.79 21.61
C ILE A 187 69.63 8.82 21.31
N ILE A 188 69.89 7.52 21.21
CA ILE A 188 68.85 6.50 21.02
C ILE A 188 67.84 6.53 22.17
N LEU A 189 68.32 6.59 23.42
CA LEU A 189 67.46 6.64 24.60
C LEU A 189 66.60 7.91 24.63
N LEU A 190 67.19 9.06 24.29
CA LEU A 190 66.49 10.33 24.18
C LEU A 190 65.40 10.29 23.09
N LEU A 191 65.69 9.74 21.91
CA LEU A 191 64.72 9.58 20.82
C LEU A 191 63.55 8.66 21.20
N VAL A 192 63.83 7.55 21.90
CA VAL A 192 62.78 6.64 22.40
C VAL A 192 61.89 7.33 23.43
N VAL A 193 62.49 8.06 24.39
CA VAL A 193 61.75 8.77 25.44
C VAL A 193 60.90 9.90 24.84
N LEU A 194 61.46 10.69 23.93
CA LEU A 194 60.73 11.76 23.23
C LEU A 194 59.61 11.19 22.35
N GLY A 195 59.87 10.11 21.60
CA GLY A 195 58.87 9.43 20.79
C GLY A 195 57.70 8.91 21.63
N ARG A 196 57.98 8.33 22.80
CA ARG A 196 56.95 7.89 23.75
C ARG A 196 56.19 9.06 24.36
N LEU A 197 56.88 10.06 24.90
CA LEU A 197 56.23 11.17 25.61
C LEU A 197 55.43 12.08 24.68
N ALA A 198 55.95 12.43 23.50
CA ALA A 198 55.26 13.31 22.57
C ALA A 198 54.23 12.55 21.71
N GLY A 199 54.63 11.43 21.10
CA GLY A 199 53.78 10.68 20.17
C GLY A 199 52.62 9.95 20.86
N MET A 200 52.92 9.16 21.89
CA MET A 200 51.90 8.34 22.56
C MET A 200 50.93 9.20 23.38
N ASN A 201 51.42 10.22 24.09
CA ASN A 201 50.57 11.07 24.92
C ASN A 201 49.59 11.88 24.06
N TRP A 202 50.05 12.42 22.92
CA TRP A 202 49.18 13.12 21.97
C TRP A 202 48.11 12.20 21.40
N LEU A 203 48.50 10.99 20.98
CA LEU A 203 47.56 10.00 20.45
C LEU A 203 46.51 9.61 21.49
N MET A 204 46.93 9.34 22.73
CA MET A 204 46.03 8.97 23.82
C MET A 204 45.09 10.10 24.23
N HIS A 205 45.54 11.36 24.20
CA HIS A 205 44.67 12.50 24.48
C HIS A 205 43.55 12.63 23.43
N ARG A 206 43.88 12.43 22.14
CA ARG A 206 42.88 12.48 21.05
C ARG A 206 41.94 11.28 21.08
N ILE A 207 42.44 10.08 21.37
CA ILE A 207 41.61 8.90 21.58
C ILE A 207 40.69 9.11 22.80
N GLY A 208 41.17 9.74 23.88
CA GLY A 208 40.37 10.07 25.05
C GLY A 208 39.22 11.04 24.72
N ALA A 209 39.47 12.06 23.91
CA ALA A 209 38.43 12.98 23.45
C ALA A 209 37.38 12.27 22.58
N LEU A 210 37.82 11.39 21.66
CA LEU A 210 36.90 10.56 20.87
C LEU A 210 36.10 9.60 21.76
N ARG A 211 36.74 8.96 22.74
CA ARG A 211 36.07 8.06 23.69
C ARG A 211 34.96 8.79 24.45
N HIS A 212 35.28 9.96 25.01
CA HIS A 212 34.29 10.75 25.76
C HIS A 212 33.10 11.18 24.88
N ARG A 213 33.37 11.53 23.61
CA ARG A 213 32.31 11.87 22.65
C ARG A 213 31.46 10.66 22.26
N LEU A 214 32.08 9.50 22.08
CA LEU A 214 31.36 8.25 21.86
C LEU A 214 30.52 7.83 23.08
N GLU A 215 30.98 8.10 24.30
CA GLU A 215 30.19 7.90 25.53
C GLU A 215 28.92 8.79 25.52
N LEU A 216 29.05 10.06 25.14
CA LEU A 216 27.91 10.98 24.99
C LEU A 216 26.93 10.52 23.90
N VAL A 217 27.43 10.06 22.75
CA VAL A 217 26.61 9.47 21.68
C VAL A 217 25.90 8.21 22.16
N GLY A 218 26.58 7.36 22.93
CA GLY A 218 25.98 6.17 23.56
C GLY A 218 24.88 6.52 24.56
N ALA A 219 24.95 7.71 25.19
CA ALA A 219 23.90 8.26 26.03
C ALA A 219 22.80 9.01 25.24
N GLY A 220 22.90 9.09 23.91
CA GLY A 220 21.92 9.71 23.04
C GLY A 220 22.15 11.19 22.72
N ASP A 221 23.32 11.76 23.02
CA ASP A 221 23.67 13.13 22.67
C ASP A 221 24.50 13.18 21.36
N PHE A 222 23.84 13.60 20.29
CA PHE A 222 24.40 13.78 18.95
C PHE A 222 24.71 15.25 18.62
N SER A 223 24.55 16.18 19.58
CA SER A 223 24.54 17.62 19.32
C SER A 223 25.92 18.24 19.07
N GLN A 224 27.01 17.52 19.35
CA GLN A 224 28.36 18.08 19.32
C GLN A 224 29.31 17.31 18.38
N PRO A 225 29.76 17.93 17.27
CA PRO A 225 30.78 17.36 16.41
C PRO A 225 32.16 17.39 17.07
N LEU A 226 33.07 16.58 16.53
CA LEU A 226 34.49 16.62 16.85
C LEU A 226 35.24 17.50 15.85
N GLU A 227 36.09 18.39 16.34
CA GLU A 227 36.99 19.17 15.49
C GLU A 227 38.27 18.38 15.19
N ALA A 228 38.52 18.11 13.92
CA ALA A 228 39.77 17.53 13.46
C ALA A 228 40.83 18.63 13.35
N ARG A 229 41.94 18.48 14.08
CA ARG A 229 43.07 19.42 13.97
C ARG A 229 43.80 19.26 12.64
N PHE A 230 43.92 18.03 12.18
CA PHE A 230 44.47 17.69 10.88
C PHE A 230 43.54 16.66 10.22
N ALA A 231 43.11 16.92 8.99
CA ALA A 231 42.13 16.06 8.31
C ALA A 231 42.77 14.83 7.64
N ASP A 232 44.08 14.85 7.44
CA ASP A 232 44.85 13.95 6.58
C ASP A 232 45.59 12.82 7.33
N ASP A 233 45.43 12.74 8.66
CA ASP A 233 45.93 11.63 9.46
C ASP A 233 44.82 10.65 9.89
N GLU A 234 45.20 9.55 10.55
CA GLU A 234 44.26 8.52 11.01
C GLU A 234 43.19 9.09 11.96
N ILE A 235 43.56 10.03 12.84
CA ILE A 235 42.63 10.64 13.80
C ILE A 235 41.66 11.59 13.10
N GLY A 236 42.14 12.36 12.12
CA GLY A 236 41.32 13.20 11.25
C GLY A 236 40.29 12.40 10.47
N ARG A 237 40.69 11.27 9.88
CA ARG A 237 39.77 10.36 9.17
C ARG A 237 38.71 9.75 10.09
N ILE A 238 39.09 9.32 11.30
CA ILE A 238 38.13 8.82 12.30
C ILE A 238 37.17 9.94 12.74
N THR A 239 37.68 11.16 12.96
CA THR A 239 36.86 12.33 13.31
C THR A 239 35.85 12.65 12.22
N HIS A 240 36.26 12.59 10.95
CA HIS A 240 35.35 12.80 9.83
C HIS A 240 34.28 11.72 9.75
N ALA A 241 34.64 10.45 9.90
CA ALA A 241 33.69 9.34 9.93
C ALA A 241 32.69 9.47 11.10
N TYR A 242 33.16 9.88 12.29
CA TYR A 242 32.30 10.17 13.44
C TYR A 242 31.32 11.30 13.15
N ASN A 243 31.77 12.42 12.58
CA ASN A 243 30.89 13.54 12.24
C ASN A 243 29.85 13.16 11.17
N GLN A 244 30.23 12.35 10.18
CA GLN A 244 29.28 11.81 9.20
C GLN A 244 28.22 10.93 9.88
N LEU A 245 28.60 10.10 10.83
CA LEU A 245 27.67 9.29 11.62
C LEU A 245 26.66 10.19 12.36
N LEU A 246 27.11 11.26 13.01
CA LEU A 246 26.21 12.21 13.69
C LEU A 246 25.18 12.81 12.73
N ILE A 247 25.62 13.23 11.53
CA ILE A 247 24.72 13.80 10.53
C ILE A 247 23.68 12.77 10.08
N GLN A 248 24.11 11.54 9.74
CA GLN A 248 23.21 10.49 9.28
C GLN A 248 22.19 10.07 10.34
N VAL A 249 22.64 9.88 11.59
CA VAL A 249 21.74 9.55 12.70
C VAL A 249 20.80 10.72 13.00
N GLY A 250 21.30 11.95 12.96
CA GLY A 250 20.47 13.14 13.17
C GLY A 250 19.39 13.31 12.10
N GLN A 251 19.72 13.06 10.83
CA GLN A 251 18.75 13.03 9.74
C GLN A 251 17.72 11.91 9.92
N MET A 252 18.15 10.71 10.33
CA MET A 252 17.27 9.58 10.60
C MET A 252 16.28 9.89 11.73
N ILE A 253 16.73 10.46 12.85
CA ILE A 253 15.86 10.83 13.97
C ILE A 253 14.87 11.92 13.56
N ARG A 254 15.27 12.92 12.76
CA ARG A 254 14.34 13.93 12.22
C ARG A 254 13.29 13.29 11.32
N ALA A 255 13.70 12.44 10.38
CA ALA A 255 12.77 11.74 9.49
C ALA A 255 11.76 10.86 10.25
N VAL A 256 12.20 10.19 11.33
CA VAL A 256 11.31 9.42 12.22
C VAL A 256 10.32 10.35 12.94
N ARG A 257 10.77 11.50 13.46
CA ARG A 257 9.89 12.48 14.12
C ARG A 257 8.84 13.04 13.16
N GLU A 258 9.25 13.42 11.95
CA GLU A 258 8.34 13.91 10.89
C GLU A 258 7.33 12.84 10.48
N SER A 259 7.77 11.60 10.30
CA SER A 259 6.89 10.47 9.97
C SER A 259 5.88 10.17 11.08
N ALA A 260 6.32 10.24 12.35
CA ALA A 260 5.44 10.04 13.50
C ALA A 260 4.37 11.15 13.59
N GLN A 261 4.74 12.40 13.34
CA GLN A 261 3.79 13.52 13.30
C GLN A 261 2.77 13.36 12.16
N ALA A 262 3.23 13.01 10.95
CA ALA A 262 2.33 12.78 9.81
C ALA A 262 1.35 11.61 10.06
N ALA A 263 1.81 10.56 10.76
CA ALA A 263 0.98 9.45 11.18
C ALA A 263 -0.06 9.87 12.23
N ASP A 264 0.31 10.69 13.21
CA ASP A 264 -0.60 11.24 14.22
C ASP A 264 -1.73 12.08 13.58
N GLU A 265 -1.38 13.01 12.69
CA GLU A 265 -2.36 13.80 11.93
C GLU A 265 -3.29 12.92 11.08
N SER A 266 -2.76 11.85 10.49
CA SER A 266 -3.55 10.91 9.71
C SER A 266 -4.49 10.08 10.59
N CYS A 267 -4.06 9.67 11.78
CA CYS A 267 -4.91 8.99 12.76
C CYS A 267 -6.03 9.90 13.26
N ALA A 268 -5.75 11.18 13.51
CA ALA A 268 -6.77 12.15 13.90
C ALA A 268 -7.83 12.34 12.80
N ARG A 269 -7.40 12.41 11.53
CA ARG A 269 -8.32 12.43 10.38
C ARG A 269 -9.16 11.15 10.28
N MET A 270 -8.55 9.98 10.44
CA MET A 270 -9.25 8.70 10.42
C MET A 270 -10.30 8.59 11.53
N ALA A 271 -9.97 9.01 12.76
CA ALA A 271 -10.92 9.01 13.87
C ALA A 271 -12.12 9.94 13.61
N SER A 272 -11.87 11.13 13.07
CA SER A 272 -12.94 12.05 12.65
C SER A 272 -13.83 11.44 11.56
N MET A 273 -13.23 10.84 10.52
CA MET A 273 -13.97 10.17 9.46
C MET A 273 -14.80 8.99 9.98
N ALA A 274 -14.25 8.19 10.89
CA ALA A 274 -14.98 7.10 11.54
C ALA A 274 -16.18 7.61 12.35
N SER A 275 -16.03 8.71 13.09
CA SER A 275 -17.13 9.34 13.83
C SER A 275 -18.23 9.86 12.90
N VAL A 276 -17.87 10.54 11.80
CA VAL A 276 -18.84 11.01 10.80
C VAL A 276 -19.56 9.82 10.17
N ASN A 277 -18.82 8.78 9.78
CA ASN A 277 -19.40 7.59 9.17
C ASN A 277 -20.36 6.87 10.14
N SER A 278 -20.05 6.78 11.44
CA SER A 278 -20.96 6.26 12.45
C SER A 278 -22.28 7.06 12.56
N SER A 279 -22.21 8.38 12.38
CA SER A 279 -23.42 9.22 12.33
C SER A 279 -24.24 8.95 11.07
N ASN A 280 -23.59 8.91 9.91
CA ASN A 280 -24.24 8.65 8.63
C ASN A 280 -24.92 7.28 8.61
N VAL A 281 -24.27 6.25 9.18
CA VAL A 281 -24.87 4.91 9.29
C VAL A 281 -26.13 4.92 10.15
N ARG A 282 -26.16 5.71 11.24
CA ARG A 282 -27.36 5.85 12.09
C ARG A 282 -28.51 6.54 11.34
N GLU A 283 -28.21 7.57 10.57
CA GLU A 283 -29.21 8.26 9.73
C GLU A 283 -29.73 7.33 8.63
N GLN A 284 -28.83 6.63 7.95
CA GLN A 284 -29.17 5.63 6.94
C GLN A 284 -30.06 4.52 7.50
N GLN A 285 -29.80 4.05 8.74
CA GLN A 285 -30.65 3.04 9.38
C GLN A 285 -32.07 3.56 9.62
N ALA A 286 -32.22 4.82 10.05
CA ALA A 286 -33.52 5.43 10.22
C ALA A 286 -34.28 5.58 8.89
N GLU A 287 -33.58 5.92 7.80
CA GLU A 287 -34.18 5.93 6.47
C GLU A 287 -34.60 4.54 6.01
N ILE A 288 -33.78 3.50 6.23
CA ILE A 288 -34.11 2.11 5.91
C ILE A 288 -35.40 1.68 6.64
N ASP A 289 -35.52 2.00 7.93
CA ASP A 289 -36.71 1.67 8.73
C ASP A 289 -37.97 2.38 8.19
N GLN A 290 -37.84 3.64 7.76
CA GLN A 290 -38.93 4.38 7.13
C GLN A 290 -39.35 3.76 5.79
N VAL A 291 -38.39 3.44 4.92
CA VAL A 291 -38.70 2.83 3.63
C VAL A 291 -39.28 1.42 3.83
N ALA A 292 -38.78 0.64 4.79
CA ALA A 292 -39.33 -0.67 5.12
C ALA A 292 -40.78 -0.58 5.58
N THR A 293 -41.11 0.44 6.39
CA THR A 293 -42.49 0.73 6.79
C THR A 293 -43.36 1.08 5.58
N ALA A 294 -42.87 1.92 4.67
CA ALA A 294 -43.58 2.26 3.43
C ALA A 294 -43.79 1.03 2.52
N MET A 295 -42.83 0.10 2.44
CA MET A 295 -42.98 -1.14 1.68
C MET A 295 -44.03 -2.07 2.28
N ASN A 296 -44.10 -2.18 3.62
CA ASN A 296 -45.17 -2.92 4.29
C ASN A 296 -46.54 -2.31 4.04
N GLN A 297 -46.65 -0.98 4.03
CA GLN A 297 -47.89 -0.30 3.63
C GLN A 297 -48.22 -0.57 2.15
N MET A 298 -47.22 -0.53 1.26
CA MET A 298 -47.41 -0.83 -0.15
C MET A 298 -47.96 -2.25 -0.37
N LEU A 299 -47.39 -3.25 0.32
CA LEU A 299 -47.90 -4.63 0.32
C LEU A 299 -49.38 -4.70 0.73
N ALA A 300 -49.73 -4.07 1.86
CA ALA A 300 -51.10 -4.05 2.33
C ALA A 300 -52.04 -3.39 1.31
N THR A 301 -51.63 -2.26 0.72
CA THR A 301 -52.44 -1.56 -0.29
C THR A 301 -52.58 -2.35 -1.58
N SER A 302 -51.54 -3.03 -2.07
CA SER A 302 -51.65 -3.87 -3.27
C SER A 302 -52.57 -5.06 -3.05
N GLN A 303 -52.52 -5.70 -1.86
CA GLN A 303 -53.46 -6.75 -1.50
C GLN A 303 -54.91 -6.24 -1.43
N GLU A 304 -55.12 -5.05 -0.88
CA GLU A 304 -56.45 -4.43 -0.83
C GLU A 304 -56.97 -4.04 -2.22
N VAL A 305 -56.11 -3.51 -3.09
CA VAL A 305 -56.44 -3.23 -4.50
C VAL A 305 -56.80 -4.53 -5.23
N ALA A 306 -56.02 -5.60 -5.08
CA ALA A 306 -56.33 -6.90 -5.66
C ALA A 306 -57.70 -7.42 -5.20
N ARG A 307 -57.99 -7.37 -3.89
CA ARG A 307 -59.31 -7.76 -3.35
C ARG A 307 -60.45 -6.93 -3.94
N SER A 308 -60.31 -5.60 -3.92
CA SER A 308 -61.32 -4.67 -4.45
C SER A 308 -61.57 -4.90 -5.94
N THR A 309 -60.53 -5.30 -6.67
CA THR A 309 -60.60 -5.62 -8.09
C THR A 309 -61.36 -6.92 -8.36
N VAL A 310 -61.17 -7.94 -7.52
CA VAL A 310 -61.97 -9.18 -7.56
C VAL A 310 -63.44 -8.91 -7.28
N GLU A 311 -63.74 -8.06 -6.29
CA GLU A 311 -65.11 -7.63 -5.99
C GLU A 311 -65.74 -6.88 -7.18
N ALA A 312 -64.99 -5.97 -7.81
CA ALA A 312 -65.44 -5.25 -9.00
C ALA A 312 -65.70 -6.19 -10.19
N ALA A 313 -64.85 -7.19 -10.41
CA ALA A 313 -65.05 -8.21 -11.44
C ALA A 313 -66.32 -9.05 -11.17
N SER A 314 -66.57 -9.42 -9.91
CA SER A 314 -67.80 -10.14 -9.52
C SER A 314 -69.07 -9.29 -9.71
N ALA A 315 -69.00 -7.99 -9.42
CA ALA A 315 -70.11 -7.07 -9.65
C ALA A 315 -70.39 -6.90 -11.15
N ALA A 316 -69.33 -6.83 -11.97
CA ALA A 316 -69.44 -6.82 -13.43
C ALA A 316 -70.10 -8.10 -13.96
N ASP A 317 -69.69 -9.29 -13.49
CA ASP A 317 -70.31 -10.56 -13.89
C ASP A 317 -71.81 -10.63 -13.54
N THR A 318 -72.17 -10.11 -12.36
CA THR A 318 -73.58 -9.98 -11.96
C THR A 318 -74.34 -9.03 -12.89
N ALA A 319 -73.76 -7.88 -13.22
CA ALA A 319 -74.37 -6.91 -14.15
C ALA A 319 -74.54 -7.49 -15.56
N GLU A 320 -73.58 -8.28 -16.06
CA GLU A 320 -73.68 -8.97 -17.36
C GLU A 320 -74.87 -9.94 -17.37
N ARG A 321 -75.01 -10.74 -16.30
CA ARG A 321 -76.15 -11.66 -16.13
C ARG A 321 -77.50 -10.94 -16.11
N GLU A 322 -77.64 -9.86 -15.33
CA GLU A 322 -78.90 -9.11 -15.23
C GLU A 322 -79.24 -8.42 -16.56
N THR A 323 -78.22 -7.89 -17.25
CA THR A 323 -78.37 -7.27 -18.58
C THR A 323 -78.80 -8.30 -19.62
N SER A 324 -78.19 -9.49 -19.62
CA SER A 324 -78.57 -10.60 -20.52
C SER A 324 -79.99 -11.08 -20.26
N SER A 325 -80.41 -11.17 -18.99
CA SER A 325 -81.78 -11.48 -18.60
C SER A 325 -82.76 -10.39 -19.08
N GLY A 326 -82.41 -9.11 -18.90
CA GLY A 326 -83.20 -7.97 -19.40
C GLY A 326 -83.37 -8.00 -20.92
N HIS A 327 -82.31 -8.31 -21.66
CA HIS A 327 -82.35 -8.48 -23.10
C HIS A 327 -83.31 -9.61 -23.53
N ALA A 328 -83.29 -10.76 -22.84
CA ALA A 328 -84.22 -11.86 -23.11
C ALA A 328 -85.68 -11.46 -22.87
N VAL A 329 -85.98 -10.69 -21.82
CA VAL A 329 -87.33 -10.17 -21.55
C VAL A 329 -87.79 -9.19 -22.63
N MET A 330 -86.90 -8.32 -23.12
CA MET A 330 -87.23 -7.43 -24.24
C MET A 330 -87.54 -8.21 -25.51
N GLN A 331 -86.79 -9.29 -25.80
CA GLN A 331 -87.07 -10.15 -26.95
C GLN A 331 -88.47 -10.76 -26.89
N VAL A 332 -88.88 -11.26 -25.72
CA VAL A 332 -90.26 -11.76 -25.51
C VAL A 332 -91.29 -10.64 -25.72
N SER A 333 -90.98 -9.41 -25.30
CA SER A 333 -91.86 -8.25 -25.46
C SER A 333 -92.03 -7.86 -26.93
N VAL A 334 -90.97 -7.94 -27.74
CA VAL A 334 -91.03 -7.77 -29.21
C VAL A 334 -92.01 -8.76 -29.82
N ASP A 335 -91.90 -10.04 -29.47
CA ASP A 335 -92.76 -11.08 -30.02
C ASP A 335 -94.23 -10.87 -29.62
N ALA A 336 -94.49 -10.48 -28.37
CA ALA A 336 -95.84 -10.17 -27.88
C ALA A 336 -96.47 -8.98 -28.62
N ILE A 337 -95.70 -7.92 -28.88
CA ILE A 337 -96.20 -6.74 -29.62
C ILE A 337 -96.40 -7.04 -31.10
N ARG A 338 -95.54 -7.84 -31.73
CA ARG A 338 -95.77 -8.32 -33.09
C ARG A 338 -97.05 -9.14 -33.18
N ASP A 339 -97.32 -9.97 -32.18
CA ASP A 339 -98.56 -10.73 -32.12
C ASP A 339 -99.79 -9.84 -31.91
N LEU A 340 -99.70 -8.82 -31.05
CA LEU A 340 -100.73 -7.81 -30.86
C LEU A 340 -101.03 -7.05 -32.17
N SER A 341 -100.00 -6.61 -32.89
CA SER A 341 -100.15 -5.91 -34.17
C SER A 341 -100.89 -6.79 -35.19
N ARG A 342 -100.57 -8.09 -35.28
CA ARG A 342 -101.30 -9.03 -36.15
C ARG A 342 -102.78 -9.18 -35.75
N HIS A 343 -103.08 -9.26 -34.46
CA HIS A 343 -104.46 -9.33 -33.99
C HIS A 343 -105.24 -8.06 -34.29
N VAL A 344 -104.63 -6.88 -34.09
CA VAL A 344 -105.26 -5.58 -34.41
C VAL A 344 -105.52 -5.45 -35.92
N GLU A 345 -104.58 -5.90 -36.75
CA GLU A 345 -104.73 -5.88 -38.21
C GLU A 345 -105.88 -6.80 -38.67
N GLY A 346 -105.94 -8.04 -38.17
CA GLY A 346 -107.05 -8.95 -38.48
C GLY A 346 -108.41 -8.44 -37.98
N LEU A 347 -108.46 -7.79 -36.82
CA LEU A 347 -109.71 -7.18 -36.35
C LEU A 347 -110.12 -5.96 -37.18
N SER A 348 -109.15 -5.19 -37.69
CA SER A 348 -109.40 -4.05 -38.59
C SER A 348 -110.06 -4.52 -39.89
N GLU A 349 -109.60 -5.64 -40.46
CA GLU A 349 -110.23 -6.28 -41.64
C GLU A 349 -111.68 -6.69 -41.35
N VAL A 350 -111.95 -7.31 -40.19
CA VAL A 350 -113.31 -7.68 -39.78
C VAL A 350 -114.21 -6.45 -39.64
N MET A 351 -113.71 -5.34 -39.09
CA MET A 351 -114.47 -4.09 -38.97
C MET A 351 -114.75 -3.45 -40.34
N GLN A 352 -113.79 -3.50 -41.27
CA GLN A 352 -113.99 -3.03 -42.65
C GLN A 352 -115.06 -3.86 -43.37
N GLN A 353 -115.03 -5.18 -43.20
CA GLN A 353 -116.06 -6.06 -43.75
C GLN A 353 -117.45 -5.75 -43.15
N LEU A 354 -117.53 -5.57 -41.83
CA LEU A 354 -118.78 -5.21 -41.15
C LEU A 354 -119.36 -3.88 -41.65
N LEU A 355 -118.50 -2.87 -41.90
CA LEU A 355 -118.89 -1.60 -42.50
C LEU A 355 -119.48 -1.80 -43.90
N ALA A 356 -118.82 -2.60 -44.75
CA ALA A 356 -119.27 -2.90 -46.10
C ALA A 356 -120.61 -3.66 -46.12
N ASP A 357 -120.74 -4.72 -45.30
CA ASP A 357 -121.97 -5.51 -45.17
C ASP A 357 -123.13 -4.63 -44.66
N SER A 358 -122.86 -3.73 -43.72
CA SER A 358 -123.87 -2.81 -43.18
C SER A 358 -124.31 -1.76 -44.20
N GLU A 359 -123.40 -1.30 -45.07
CA GLU A 359 -123.73 -0.43 -46.20
C GLU A 359 -124.62 -1.13 -47.21
N GLU A 360 -124.35 -2.42 -47.50
CA GLU A 360 -125.18 -3.23 -48.37
C GLU A 360 -126.59 -3.42 -47.81
N ILE A 361 -126.72 -3.74 -46.51
CA ILE A 361 -128.02 -3.82 -45.84
C ILE A 361 -128.74 -2.47 -45.90
N GLY A 362 -128.03 -1.36 -45.72
CA GLY A 362 -128.56 0.00 -45.87
C GLY A 362 -129.20 0.23 -47.25
N ARG A 363 -128.52 -0.18 -48.34
CA ARG A 363 -129.05 -0.11 -49.72
C ARG A 363 -130.30 -0.97 -49.90
N VAL A 364 -130.31 -2.18 -49.34
CA VAL A 364 -131.49 -3.07 -49.40
C VAL A 364 -132.68 -2.45 -48.68
N LEU A 365 -132.47 -1.82 -47.52
CA LEU A 365 -133.53 -1.13 -46.76
C LEU A 365 -134.08 0.08 -47.51
N GLU A 366 -133.25 0.81 -48.26
CA GLU A 366 -133.70 1.90 -49.12
C GLU A 366 -134.65 1.40 -50.22
N VAL A 367 -134.31 0.27 -50.85
CA VAL A 367 -135.17 -0.40 -51.83
C VAL A 367 -136.49 -0.86 -51.18
N ILE A 368 -136.44 -1.47 -49.99
CA ILE A 368 -137.65 -1.89 -49.26
C ILE A 368 -138.54 -0.69 -48.91
N SER A 369 -137.94 0.41 -48.44
CA SER A 369 -138.66 1.65 -48.13
C SER A 369 -139.31 2.24 -49.38
N SER A 370 -138.60 2.22 -50.52
CA SER A 370 -139.12 2.63 -51.82
C SER A 370 -140.30 1.75 -52.30
N ILE A 371 -140.17 0.43 -52.18
CA ILE A 371 -141.25 -0.52 -52.50
C ILE A 371 -142.45 -0.30 -51.57
N ALA A 372 -142.23 -0.12 -50.27
CA ALA A 372 -143.29 0.16 -49.31
C ALA A 372 -144.01 1.48 -49.63
N ALA A 373 -143.28 2.55 -49.98
CA ALA A 373 -143.85 3.82 -50.41
C ALA A 373 -144.67 3.68 -51.71
N GLN A 374 -144.14 2.94 -52.68
CA GLN A 374 -144.84 2.64 -53.93
C GLN A 374 -146.10 1.80 -53.70
N THR A 375 -146.03 0.80 -52.80
CA THR A 375 -147.16 -0.05 -52.41
C THR A 375 -148.23 0.76 -51.68
N ASN A 376 -147.83 1.70 -50.82
CA ASN A 376 -148.73 2.63 -50.15
C ASN A 376 -149.46 3.55 -51.15
N LEU A 377 -148.76 4.05 -52.18
CA LEU A 377 -149.34 4.83 -53.28
C LEU A 377 -150.30 3.99 -54.15
N LEU A 378 -149.93 2.75 -54.48
CA LEU A 378 -150.79 1.83 -55.23
C LEU A 378 -152.05 1.49 -54.43
N ALA A 379 -151.92 1.22 -53.14
CA ALA A 379 -153.03 0.96 -52.24
C ALA A 379 -153.95 2.17 -52.08
N LEU A 380 -153.39 3.38 -52.02
CA LEU A 380 -154.17 4.63 -52.02
C LEU A 380 -154.98 4.79 -53.31
N ASN A 381 -154.37 4.55 -54.47
CA ASN A 381 -155.06 4.59 -55.76
C ASN A 381 -156.18 3.53 -55.84
N ALA A 382 -155.93 2.33 -55.33
CA ALA A 382 -156.92 1.27 -55.25
C ALA A 382 -158.09 1.61 -54.30
N ALA A 383 -157.81 2.24 -53.15
CA ALA A 383 -158.83 2.71 -52.21
C ALA A 383 -159.70 3.82 -52.82
N ILE A 384 -159.09 4.74 -53.59
CA ILE A 384 -159.81 5.78 -54.34
C ILE A 384 -160.74 5.14 -55.38
N GLU A 385 -160.26 4.19 -56.17
CA GLU A 385 -161.08 3.54 -57.21
C GLU A 385 -162.18 2.65 -56.61
N ALA A 386 -161.91 1.99 -55.47
CA ALA A 386 -162.90 1.24 -54.71
C ALA A 386 -164.01 2.15 -54.16
N ALA A 387 -163.67 3.35 -53.68
CA ALA A 387 -164.66 4.37 -53.27
C ALA A 387 -165.48 4.87 -54.47
N ARG A 388 -164.87 4.96 -55.66
CA ARG A 388 -165.52 5.36 -56.91
C ARG A 388 -166.53 4.34 -57.44
N ALA A 389 -166.33 3.06 -57.14
CA ALA A 389 -167.23 1.95 -57.51
C ALA A 389 -168.46 1.79 -56.56
N GLY A 390 -168.57 2.59 -55.49
CA GLY A 390 -169.72 2.57 -54.57
C GLY A 390 -169.88 1.24 -53.81
N GLU A 391 -171.12 0.76 -53.63
CA GLU A 391 -171.41 -0.47 -52.85
C GLU A 391 -170.73 -1.74 -53.42
N GLN A 392 -170.45 -1.81 -54.72
CA GLN A 392 -169.74 -2.94 -55.35
C GLN A 392 -168.24 -2.96 -54.99
N GLY A 393 -167.67 -1.84 -54.54
CA GLY A 393 -166.26 -1.68 -54.21
C GLY A 393 -165.90 -1.93 -52.74
N ARG A 394 -166.87 -2.16 -51.84
CA ARG A 394 -166.62 -2.26 -50.38
C ARG A 394 -165.60 -3.33 -49.99
N GLY A 395 -165.67 -4.52 -50.60
CA GLY A 395 -164.70 -5.59 -50.32
C GLY A 395 -163.29 -5.23 -50.77
N PHE A 396 -163.17 -4.53 -51.91
CA PHE A 396 -161.89 -4.04 -52.43
C PHE A 396 -161.32 -2.89 -51.59
N ALA A 397 -162.17 -2.00 -51.06
CA ALA A 397 -161.75 -0.90 -50.19
C ALA A 397 -161.09 -1.41 -48.90
N VAL A 398 -161.66 -2.45 -48.26
CA VAL A 398 -161.09 -3.06 -47.05
C VAL A 398 -159.70 -3.67 -47.34
N VAL A 399 -159.55 -4.37 -48.46
CA VAL A 399 -158.24 -4.92 -48.86
C VAL A 399 -157.24 -3.81 -49.17
N ALA A 400 -157.67 -2.73 -49.84
CA ALA A 400 -156.79 -1.59 -50.14
C ALA A 400 -156.32 -0.88 -48.86
N ASP A 401 -157.19 -0.67 -47.86
CA ASP A 401 -156.81 -0.09 -46.57
C ASP A 401 -155.87 -1.02 -45.76
N GLU A 402 -156.07 -2.34 -45.82
CA GLU A 402 -155.17 -3.32 -45.17
C GLU A 402 -153.78 -3.33 -45.84
N VAL A 403 -153.72 -3.29 -47.18
CA VAL A 403 -152.45 -3.17 -47.92
C VAL A 403 -151.76 -1.83 -47.62
N ARG A 404 -152.52 -0.74 -47.48
CA ARG A 404 -151.99 0.58 -47.11
C ARG A 404 -151.39 0.56 -45.70
N ASN A 405 -152.08 -0.05 -44.74
CA ASN A 405 -151.58 -0.21 -43.38
C ASN A 405 -150.32 -1.09 -43.33
N LEU A 406 -150.31 -2.21 -44.08
CA LEU A 406 -149.15 -3.07 -44.19
C LEU A 406 -147.94 -2.34 -44.80
N ALA A 407 -148.16 -1.55 -45.85
CA ALA A 407 -147.13 -0.73 -46.48
C ALA A 407 -146.58 0.34 -45.53
N ALA A 408 -147.44 1.04 -44.78
CA ALA A 408 -147.03 2.00 -43.76
C ALA A 408 -146.22 1.34 -42.62
N ARG A 409 -146.67 0.18 -42.11
CA ARG A 409 -145.93 -0.60 -41.09
C ARG A 409 -144.58 -1.09 -41.61
N THR A 410 -144.51 -1.49 -42.88
CA THR A 410 -143.25 -1.90 -43.54
C THR A 410 -142.29 -0.72 -43.64
N GLN A 411 -142.79 0.47 -44.00
CA GLN A 411 -141.98 1.69 -44.07
C GLN A 411 -141.45 2.13 -42.70
N THR A 412 -142.29 2.09 -41.65
CA THR A 412 -141.86 2.37 -40.27
C THR A 412 -140.79 1.37 -39.82
N SER A 413 -141.00 0.07 -40.04
CA SER A 413 -140.04 -0.97 -39.66
C SER A 413 -138.71 -0.82 -40.43
N ALA A 414 -138.77 -0.53 -41.73
CA ALA A 414 -137.58 -0.25 -42.54
C ALA A 414 -136.80 0.98 -42.04
N GLY A 415 -137.51 2.02 -41.58
CA GLY A 415 -136.91 3.19 -40.94
C GLY A 415 -136.23 2.88 -39.60
N GLU A 416 -136.87 2.07 -38.76
CA GLU A 416 -136.28 1.62 -37.48
C GLU A 416 -135.01 0.77 -37.69
N ILE A 417 -135.03 -0.16 -38.66
CA ILE A 417 -133.87 -0.98 -39.02
C ILE A 417 -132.78 -0.11 -39.64
N SER A 418 -133.12 0.86 -40.50
CA SER A 418 -132.16 1.82 -41.05
C SER A 418 -131.43 2.60 -39.94
N GLY A 419 -132.17 3.07 -38.93
CA GLY A 419 -131.57 3.71 -37.75
C GLY A 419 -130.69 2.77 -36.90
N LEU A 420 -130.97 1.46 -36.86
CA LEU A 420 -130.07 0.46 -36.26
C LEU A 420 -128.80 0.29 -37.10
N ILE A 421 -128.91 0.19 -38.42
CA ILE A 421 -127.78 0.08 -39.35
C ILE A 421 -126.88 1.31 -39.28
N SER A 422 -127.43 2.53 -39.29
CA SER A 422 -126.61 3.75 -39.15
C SER A 422 -125.85 3.78 -37.81
N ARG A 423 -126.47 3.30 -36.71
CA ARG A 423 -125.76 3.17 -35.42
C ARG A 423 -124.66 2.12 -35.47
N LEU A 424 -124.90 1.00 -36.14
CA LEU A 424 -123.91 -0.07 -36.29
C LEU A 424 -122.72 0.40 -37.15
N GLN A 425 -122.97 1.08 -38.27
CA GLN A 425 -121.94 1.72 -39.10
C GLN A 425 -121.12 2.73 -38.29
N ALA A 426 -121.77 3.61 -37.53
CA ALA A 426 -121.06 4.57 -36.67
C ALA A 426 -120.20 3.86 -35.60
N GLN A 427 -120.70 2.79 -34.98
CA GLN A 427 -119.95 2.02 -34.00
C GLN A 427 -118.76 1.26 -34.62
N ALA A 428 -118.95 0.63 -35.77
CA ALA A 428 -117.89 -0.04 -36.51
C ALA A 428 -116.81 0.94 -36.99
N GLY A 429 -117.20 2.14 -37.44
CA GLY A 429 -116.26 3.20 -37.80
C GLY A 429 -115.42 3.68 -36.61
N ARG A 430 -116.03 3.86 -35.43
CA ARG A 430 -115.28 4.17 -34.20
C ARG A 430 -114.33 3.04 -33.79
N ALA A 431 -114.77 1.78 -33.90
CA ALA A 431 -113.92 0.63 -33.59
C ALA A 431 -112.72 0.55 -34.54
N SER A 432 -112.92 0.79 -35.84
CA SER A 432 -111.85 0.87 -36.83
C SER A 432 -110.85 1.99 -36.53
N ALA A 433 -111.34 3.19 -36.16
CA ALA A 433 -110.46 4.29 -35.76
C ALA A 433 -109.62 3.95 -34.51
N ALA A 434 -110.22 3.33 -33.49
CA ALA A 434 -109.52 2.88 -32.29
C ALA A 434 -108.48 1.79 -32.59
N MET A 435 -108.74 0.92 -33.57
CA MET A 435 -107.76 -0.06 -34.06
C MET A 435 -106.59 0.61 -34.78
N GLY A 436 -106.84 1.64 -35.58
CA GLY A 436 -105.79 2.45 -36.20
C GLY A 436 -104.86 3.09 -35.17
N GLU A 437 -105.43 3.67 -34.11
CA GLU A 437 -104.66 4.23 -32.99
C GLU A 437 -103.86 3.15 -32.23
N SER A 438 -104.48 1.98 -31.99
CA SER A 438 -103.83 0.84 -31.33
C SER A 438 -102.66 0.29 -32.14
N ARG A 439 -102.77 0.26 -33.46
CA ARG A 439 -101.68 -0.12 -34.37
C ARG A 439 -100.53 0.88 -34.28
N GLN A 440 -100.81 2.18 -34.36
CA GLN A 440 -99.79 3.22 -34.22
C GLN A 440 -99.09 3.14 -32.85
N GLY A 441 -99.85 2.91 -31.77
CA GLY A 441 -99.29 2.70 -30.44
C GLY A 441 -98.38 1.48 -30.35
N SER A 442 -98.74 0.39 -31.02
CA SER A 442 -97.93 -0.84 -31.08
C SER A 442 -96.64 -0.62 -31.86
N GLU A 443 -96.68 0.10 -32.99
CA GLU A 443 -95.49 0.48 -33.78
C GLU A 443 -94.52 1.36 -32.96
N LEU A 444 -95.05 2.34 -32.22
CA LEU A 444 -94.23 3.20 -31.35
C LEU A 444 -93.58 2.39 -30.21
N THR A 445 -94.35 1.48 -29.60
CA THR A 445 -93.85 0.62 -28.52
C THR A 445 -92.73 -0.30 -29.03
N LEU A 446 -92.85 -0.83 -30.26
CA LEU A 446 -91.80 -1.63 -30.88
C LEU A 446 -90.49 -0.82 -31.03
N GLN A 447 -90.57 0.41 -31.52
CA GLN A 447 -89.40 1.31 -31.64
C GLN A 447 -88.72 1.57 -30.28
N GLN A 448 -89.50 1.74 -29.22
CA GLN A 448 -88.98 1.94 -27.87
C GLN A 448 -88.26 0.69 -27.33
N ILE A 449 -88.79 -0.50 -27.63
CA ILE A 449 -88.16 -1.76 -27.24
C ILE A 449 -86.86 -1.99 -28.01
N GLU A 450 -86.82 -1.71 -29.31
CA GLU A 450 -85.58 -1.80 -30.11
C GLU A 450 -84.50 -0.86 -29.57
N ALA A 451 -84.87 0.37 -29.19
CA ALA A 451 -83.95 1.30 -28.54
C ALA A 451 -83.45 0.77 -27.18
N ALA A 452 -84.31 0.11 -26.40
CA ALA A 452 -83.91 -0.53 -25.14
C ALA A 452 -82.99 -1.73 -25.37
N GLN A 453 -83.21 -2.55 -26.41
CA GLN A 453 -82.31 -3.65 -26.77
C GLN A 453 -80.91 -3.14 -27.10
N HIS A 454 -80.79 -2.09 -27.92
CA HIS A 454 -79.50 -1.47 -28.19
C HIS A 454 -78.82 -0.94 -26.93
N ALA A 455 -79.57 -0.30 -26.01
CA ALA A 455 -79.02 0.16 -24.74
C ALA A 455 -78.44 -1.01 -23.91
N PHE A 456 -79.11 -2.16 -23.87
CA PHE A 456 -78.59 -3.36 -23.21
C PHE A 456 -77.33 -3.90 -23.89
N GLU A 457 -77.25 -3.94 -25.22
CA GLU A 457 -76.02 -4.34 -25.94
C GLU A 457 -74.83 -3.45 -25.58
N HIS A 458 -75.05 -2.12 -25.51
CA HIS A 458 -74.03 -1.17 -25.07
C HIS A 458 -73.57 -1.42 -23.62
N ILE A 459 -74.52 -1.73 -22.72
CA ILE A 459 -74.20 -2.07 -21.32
C ILE A 459 -73.35 -3.35 -21.25
N VAL A 460 -73.69 -4.40 -22.01
CA VAL A 460 -72.89 -5.63 -22.07
C VAL A 460 -71.45 -5.32 -22.50
N GLY A 461 -71.26 -4.54 -23.56
CA GLY A 461 -69.91 -4.16 -24.02
C GLY A 461 -69.12 -3.35 -22.99
N ALA A 462 -69.78 -2.44 -22.26
CA ALA A 462 -69.15 -1.68 -21.19
C ALA A 462 -68.74 -2.57 -20.01
N VAL A 463 -69.60 -3.51 -19.61
CA VAL A 463 -69.33 -4.49 -18.54
C VAL A 463 -68.16 -5.41 -18.89
N GLN A 464 -68.08 -5.88 -20.14
CA GLN A 464 -66.94 -6.67 -20.63
C GLN A 464 -65.62 -5.88 -20.57
N THR A 465 -65.67 -4.58 -20.89
CA THR A 465 -64.52 -3.69 -20.76
C THR A 465 -64.09 -3.54 -19.29
N ILE A 466 -65.04 -3.35 -18.37
CA ILE A 466 -64.77 -3.28 -16.92
C ILE A 466 -64.10 -4.56 -16.43
N ARG A 467 -64.59 -5.73 -16.84
CA ARG A 467 -63.98 -7.02 -16.50
C ARG A 467 -62.56 -7.14 -17.04
N GLY A 468 -62.30 -6.67 -18.26
CA GLY A 468 -60.95 -6.62 -18.84
C GLY A 468 -60.00 -5.74 -18.01
N MET A 469 -60.45 -4.55 -17.63
CA MET A 469 -59.67 -3.64 -16.77
C MET A 469 -59.42 -4.24 -15.38
N ALA A 470 -60.42 -4.91 -14.80
CA ALA A 470 -60.26 -5.56 -13.50
C ALA A 470 -59.16 -6.63 -13.56
N ASN A 471 -59.12 -7.48 -14.59
CA ASN A 471 -58.03 -8.45 -14.73
C ASN A 471 -56.66 -7.77 -14.82
N GLN A 472 -56.53 -6.68 -15.57
CA GLN A 472 -55.26 -5.95 -15.69
C GLN A 472 -54.83 -5.31 -14.36
N ILE A 473 -55.76 -4.73 -13.61
CA ILE A 473 -55.48 -4.14 -12.29
C ILE A 473 -55.07 -5.22 -11.29
N ALA A 474 -55.72 -6.39 -11.31
CA ALA A 474 -55.35 -7.51 -10.45
C ALA A 474 -53.92 -7.99 -10.73
N THR A 475 -53.55 -8.18 -12.00
CA THR A 475 -52.17 -8.53 -12.39
C THR A 475 -51.17 -7.46 -11.95
N ALA A 476 -51.48 -6.17 -12.16
CA ALA A 476 -50.60 -5.08 -11.73
C ALA A 476 -50.42 -5.04 -10.20
N ALA A 477 -51.49 -5.32 -9.43
CA ALA A 477 -51.42 -5.39 -7.98
C ALA A 477 -50.58 -6.58 -7.47
N GLU A 478 -50.64 -7.74 -8.15
CA GLU A 478 -49.77 -8.87 -7.87
C GLU A 478 -48.30 -8.54 -8.16
N GLU A 479 -48.01 -7.91 -9.31
CA GLU A 479 -46.65 -7.45 -9.66
C GLU A 479 -46.11 -6.44 -8.64
N GLN A 480 -46.92 -5.46 -8.23
CA GLN A 480 -46.55 -4.50 -7.19
C GLN A 480 -46.24 -5.18 -5.85
N SER A 481 -47.03 -6.19 -5.46
CA SER A 481 -46.77 -6.96 -4.25
C SER A 481 -45.42 -7.67 -4.34
N HIS A 482 -45.12 -8.29 -5.48
CA HIS A 482 -43.84 -8.95 -5.73
C HIS A 482 -42.64 -7.99 -5.63
N VAL A 483 -42.75 -6.80 -6.23
CA VAL A 483 -41.73 -5.75 -6.17
C VAL A 483 -41.55 -5.25 -4.74
N ALA A 484 -42.64 -5.09 -3.98
CA ALA A 484 -42.58 -4.67 -2.59
C ALA A 484 -41.82 -5.68 -1.71
N GLU A 485 -42.07 -6.98 -1.89
CA GLU A 485 -41.33 -8.04 -1.18
C GLU A 485 -39.83 -8.03 -1.53
N GLU A 486 -39.50 -7.86 -2.81
CA GLU A 486 -38.11 -7.82 -3.27
C GLU A 486 -37.37 -6.58 -2.72
N MET A 487 -38.04 -5.42 -2.69
CA MET A 487 -37.51 -4.23 -2.05
C MET A 487 -37.31 -4.44 -0.54
N ASN A 488 -38.23 -5.11 0.15
CA ASN A 488 -38.09 -5.42 1.57
C ASN A 488 -36.85 -6.31 1.84
N ARG A 489 -36.62 -7.34 1.02
CA ARG A 489 -35.40 -8.15 1.07
C ARG A 489 -34.14 -7.33 0.80
N SER A 490 -34.20 -6.39 -0.13
CA SER A 490 -33.07 -5.51 -0.46
C SER A 490 -32.76 -4.56 0.69
N LEU A 491 -33.78 -4.00 1.34
CA LEU A 491 -33.63 -3.14 2.52
C LEU A 491 -32.98 -3.88 3.68
N ASN A 492 -33.35 -5.15 3.93
CA ASN A 492 -32.68 -5.98 4.93
C ASN A 492 -31.18 -6.13 4.65
N ARG A 493 -30.78 -6.41 3.40
CA ARG A 493 -29.35 -6.46 3.03
C ARG A 493 -28.66 -5.11 3.22
N ILE A 494 -29.32 -4.00 2.87
CA ILE A 494 -28.75 -2.67 3.08
C ILE A 494 -28.56 -2.40 4.57
N GLY A 495 -29.50 -2.84 5.42
CA GLY A 495 -29.38 -2.78 6.88
C GLY A 495 -28.18 -3.58 7.41
N GLU A 496 -27.99 -4.81 6.95
CA GLU A 496 -26.81 -5.62 7.30
C GLU A 496 -25.49 -4.94 6.91
N VAL A 497 -25.43 -4.34 5.71
CA VAL A 497 -24.25 -3.60 5.24
C VAL A 497 -24.02 -2.32 6.05
N ALA A 498 -25.09 -1.65 6.48
CA ALA A 498 -25.01 -0.48 7.35
C ALA A 498 -24.45 -0.88 8.73
N GLU A 499 -24.95 -1.96 9.33
CA GLU A 499 -24.44 -2.50 10.60
C GLU A 499 -22.95 -2.89 10.50
N GLN A 500 -22.55 -3.59 9.45
CA GLN A 500 -21.15 -3.90 9.18
C GLN A 500 -20.28 -2.64 9.04
N SER A 501 -20.83 -1.58 8.43
CA SER A 501 -20.14 -0.29 8.27
C SER A 501 -19.98 0.45 9.60
N ALA A 502 -20.97 0.37 10.49
CA ALA A 502 -20.86 0.87 11.86
C ALA A 502 -19.76 0.12 12.63
N HIS A 503 -19.74 -1.21 12.57
CA HIS A 503 -18.70 -2.01 13.22
C HIS A 503 -17.30 -1.64 12.72
N SER A 504 -17.13 -1.54 11.39
CA SER A 504 -15.86 -1.16 10.77
C SER A 504 -15.38 0.24 11.19
N SER A 505 -16.32 1.15 11.46
CA SER A 505 -16.01 2.50 11.95
C SER A 505 -15.50 2.48 13.39
N ILE A 506 -16.12 1.68 14.26
CA ILE A 506 -15.67 1.48 15.65
C ILE A 506 -14.26 0.85 15.66
N GLU A 507 -14.02 -0.14 14.81
CA GLU A 507 -12.71 -0.78 14.68
C GLU A 507 -11.64 0.20 14.16
N THR A 508 -11.99 1.04 13.19
CA THR A 508 -11.11 2.08 12.66
C THR A 508 -10.74 3.08 13.74
N GLU A 509 -11.71 3.56 14.54
CA GLU A 509 -11.47 4.47 15.65
C GLU A 509 -10.51 3.85 16.69
N SER A 510 -10.76 2.61 17.12
CA SER A 510 -9.90 1.87 18.05
C SER A 510 -8.48 1.68 17.53
N THR A 511 -8.35 1.37 16.24
CA THR A 511 -7.05 1.21 15.57
C THR A 511 -6.30 2.54 15.50
N SER A 512 -6.98 3.63 15.11
CA SER A 512 -6.40 4.98 15.11
C SER A 512 -5.92 5.40 16.50
N GLN A 513 -6.67 5.11 17.57
CA GLN A 513 -6.23 5.37 18.95
C GLN A 513 -4.99 4.54 19.35
N SER A 514 -4.86 3.32 18.82
CA SER A 514 -3.73 2.44 19.11
C SER A 514 -2.46 2.86 18.36
N ILE A 515 -2.61 3.32 17.11
CA ILE A 515 -1.51 3.91 16.34
C ILE A 515 -1.06 5.22 16.99
N ASN A 516 -2.00 6.08 17.41
CA ASN A 516 -1.68 7.34 18.07
C ASN A 516 -0.81 7.10 19.33
N ARG A 517 -1.22 6.17 20.20
CA ARG A 517 -0.40 5.74 21.36
C ARG A 517 1.00 5.24 20.97
N SER A 518 1.13 4.55 19.84
CA SER A 518 2.43 4.07 19.34
C SER A 518 3.30 5.23 18.81
N MET A 519 2.69 6.23 18.17
CA MET A 519 3.37 7.44 17.71
C MET A 519 3.84 8.30 18.88
N ASP A 520 3.03 8.43 19.94
CA ASP A 520 3.44 9.08 21.19
C ASP A 520 4.65 8.37 21.83
N GLY A 521 4.66 7.04 21.84
CA GLY A 521 5.80 6.25 22.30
C GLY A 521 7.07 6.47 21.46
N LEU A 522 6.95 6.49 20.13
CA LEU A 522 8.06 6.83 19.24
C LEU A 522 8.54 8.27 19.44
N ARG A 523 7.63 9.21 19.70
CA ARG A 523 7.96 10.61 20.01
C ARG A 523 8.76 10.69 21.31
N ASP A 524 8.33 10.02 22.38
CA ASP A 524 9.07 9.98 23.64
C ASP A 524 10.48 9.39 23.45
N LEU A 525 10.59 8.27 22.75
CA LEU A 525 11.89 7.64 22.46
C LEU A 525 12.81 8.56 21.67
N THR A 526 12.28 9.24 20.65
CA THR A 526 13.10 10.16 19.84
C THR A 526 13.44 11.44 20.58
N LEU A 527 12.62 11.93 21.51
CA LEU A 527 12.89 13.10 22.35
C LEU A 527 14.07 12.89 23.32
N ARG A 528 14.34 11.64 23.71
CA ARG A 528 15.54 11.31 24.51
C ARG A 528 16.84 11.59 23.76
N PHE A 529 16.81 11.56 22.43
CA PHE A 529 17.97 11.89 21.62
C PHE A 529 18.09 13.40 21.42
N ARG A 530 19.26 13.92 21.78
CA ARG A 530 19.62 15.33 21.58
C ARG A 530 20.35 15.45 20.24
N LEU A 531 19.86 16.30 19.36
CA LEU A 531 20.40 16.52 18.01
C LEU A 531 21.24 17.77 17.90
#